data_AF-I1TH93-F1
#
_entry.id   AF-I1TH93-F1
#
_cell.length_a   1.000
_cell.length_b   1.000
_cell.length_c   1.000
_cell.angle_alpha   90.00
_cell.angle_beta   90.00
_cell.angle_gamma   90.00
#
_symmetry.space_group_name_H-M   'P 1'
#
loop_
_entity.id
_entity.type
_entity.pdbx_description
1 polymer ?
#
loop_
_entity_poly.entity_id
_entity_poly.type
_entity_poly.pdbx_seq_one_letter_code
_entity_poly.pdbx_strand_id
1 'polypeptide(L)'
;RSIRSKVLEQYPDLESYAEMFMPKKAPMVVAKCHNHIQIVLHEGEPLFFNQRDGPFMPTLKLLHKVPHVMKQVRADKGAIPFVLSGANVMCPGLTSAGGDMPEPLEAGTPVAIMAEGKEHAMAIGILSMSTDDIRNKNKGVAIEMV
;
A
#
# COMPACT_ATOMS: atom_id res chain seq x y z
N ARG A 1 4.05 22.58 2.72
CA ARG A 1 4.04 21.73 1.50
C ARG A 1 2.62 21.24 1.27
N SER A 2 2.08 21.34 0.06
CA SER A 2 0.72 20.82 -0.23
C SER A 2 0.71 19.29 -0.14
N ILE A 3 -0.46 18.70 0.14
CA ILE A 3 -0.65 17.23 0.19
C ILE A 3 -0.15 16.58 -1.11
N ARG A 4 -0.48 17.19 -2.26
CA ARG A 4 0.00 16.80 -3.60
C ARG A 4 1.52 16.62 -3.65
N SER A 5 2.29 17.58 -3.15
CA SER A 5 3.76 17.46 -3.18
C SER A 5 4.28 16.31 -2.33
N LYS A 6 3.67 16.03 -1.17
CA LYS A 6 4.08 14.90 -0.31
C LYS A 6 3.76 13.56 -0.97
N VAL A 7 2.58 13.44 -1.57
CA VAL A 7 2.16 12.21 -2.26
C VAL A 7 3.07 11.92 -3.45
N LEU A 8 3.41 12.92 -4.27
CA LEU A 8 4.26 12.74 -5.46
C LEU A 8 5.74 12.48 -5.11
N GLU A 9 6.21 12.98 -3.97
CA GLU A 9 7.52 12.63 -3.44
C GLU A 9 7.57 11.17 -2.98
N GLN A 10 6.48 10.66 -2.40
CA GLN A 10 6.37 9.27 -1.94
C GLN A 10 6.08 8.30 -3.10
N TYR A 11 5.33 8.73 -4.10
CA TYR A 11 4.92 7.94 -5.27
C TYR A 11 5.24 8.68 -6.57
N PRO A 12 6.52 8.69 -7.01
CA PRO A 12 6.94 9.43 -8.21
C PRO A 12 6.21 9.01 -9.49
N ASP A 13 5.89 7.71 -9.62
CA ASP A 13 5.20 7.14 -10.78
C ASP A 13 3.74 7.64 -10.91
N LEU A 14 3.20 8.27 -9.87
CA LEU A 14 1.87 8.91 -9.91
C LEU A 14 1.88 10.23 -10.69
N GLU A 15 3.05 10.85 -10.94
CA GLU A 15 3.14 12.16 -11.61
C GLU A 15 2.41 12.16 -12.96
N SER A 16 2.53 11.08 -13.74
CA SER A 16 1.86 10.92 -15.03
C SER A 16 0.32 10.92 -14.94
N TYR A 17 -0.23 10.62 -13.76
CA TYR A 17 -1.67 10.59 -13.48
C TYR A 17 -2.11 11.73 -12.56
N ALA A 18 -1.18 12.60 -12.13
CA ALA A 18 -1.44 13.60 -11.12
C ALA A 18 -2.51 14.60 -11.53
N GLU A 19 -2.59 14.98 -12.82
CA GLU A 19 -3.66 15.86 -13.28
C GLU A 19 -5.03 15.18 -13.34
N MET A 20 -5.09 13.85 -13.42
CA MET A 20 -6.35 13.09 -13.41
C MET A 20 -6.89 12.93 -11.98
N PHE A 21 -6.03 12.62 -11.02
CA PHE A 21 -6.45 12.33 -9.64
C PHE A 21 -6.29 13.51 -8.68
N MET A 22 -5.29 14.37 -8.90
CA MET A 22 -4.94 15.50 -8.03
C MET A 22 -4.63 16.78 -8.83
N PRO A 23 -5.58 17.26 -9.65
CA PRO A 23 -5.37 18.44 -10.50
C PRO A 23 -5.03 19.69 -9.68
N LYS A 24 -4.03 20.46 -10.14
CA LYS A 24 -3.49 21.61 -9.37
C LYS A 24 -4.52 22.69 -9.07
N LYS A 25 -5.54 22.84 -9.92
CA LYS A 25 -6.56 23.89 -9.84
C LYS A 25 -7.84 23.45 -9.12
N ALA A 26 -7.98 22.16 -8.81
CA ALA A 26 -9.18 21.66 -8.13
C ALA A 26 -8.96 21.58 -6.62
N PRO A 27 -10.02 21.76 -5.82
CA PRO A 27 -9.93 21.59 -4.39
C PRO A 27 -9.72 20.11 -4.03
N MET A 28 -8.85 19.88 -3.05
CA MET A 28 -8.73 18.61 -2.34
C MET A 28 -9.42 18.75 -0.98
N VAL A 29 -10.26 17.78 -0.63
CA VAL A 29 -10.93 17.74 0.66
C VAL A 29 -10.22 16.75 1.57
N VAL A 30 -10.04 17.11 2.84
CA VAL A 30 -9.50 16.20 3.86
C VAL A 30 -10.60 15.88 4.87
N ALA A 31 -11.10 14.65 4.83
CA ALA A 31 -12.00 14.15 5.86
C ALA A 31 -11.17 13.65 7.05
N LYS A 32 -11.52 14.12 8.25
CA LYS A 32 -10.90 13.67 9.50
C LYS A 32 -11.79 12.63 10.15
N CYS A 33 -11.22 11.49 10.47
CA CYS A 33 -11.90 10.35 11.07
C CYS A 33 -11.39 10.11 12.50
N HIS A 34 -12.03 9.18 13.20
CA HIS A 34 -11.55 8.69 14.50
C HIS A 34 -10.13 8.08 14.37
N ASN A 35 -9.43 7.90 15.49
CA ASN A 35 -8.07 7.33 15.54
C ASN A 35 -7.02 8.10 14.73
N HIS A 36 -7.23 9.40 14.54
CA HIS A 36 -6.33 10.30 13.79
C HIS A 36 -6.12 9.88 12.33
N ILE A 37 -7.11 9.21 11.74
CA ILE A 37 -7.11 8.90 10.31
C ILE A 37 -7.56 10.15 9.54
N GLN A 38 -6.84 10.47 8.47
CA GLN A 38 -7.23 11.50 7.51
C GLN A 38 -7.38 10.84 6.15
N ILE A 39 -8.46 11.16 5.45
CA ILE A 39 -8.73 10.67 4.09
C ILE A 39 -8.70 11.88 3.16
N VAL A 40 -7.91 11.78 2.10
CA VAL A 40 -7.77 12.77 1.04
C VAL A 40 -8.73 12.41 -0.07
N LEU A 41 -9.67 13.32 -0.36
CA LEU A 41 -10.69 13.16 -1.38
C LEU A 41 -10.54 14.18 -2.49
N HIS A 42 -10.85 13.76 -3.71
CA HIS A 42 -11.06 14.61 -4.86
C HIS A 42 -12.43 14.30 -5.46
N GLU A 43 -13.29 15.30 -5.62
CA GLU A 43 -14.68 15.12 -6.12
C GLU A 43 -15.49 14.04 -5.37
N GLY A 44 -15.24 13.89 -4.07
CA GLY A 44 -15.90 12.88 -3.23
C GLY A 44 -15.30 11.47 -3.34
N GLU A 45 -14.35 11.23 -4.24
CA GLU A 45 -13.63 9.96 -4.36
C GLU A 45 -12.43 9.93 -3.40
N PRO A 46 -12.32 8.91 -2.52
CA PRO A 46 -11.19 8.77 -1.61
C PRO A 46 -9.96 8.23 -2.37
N LEU A 47 -8.88 9.01 -2.35
CA LEU A 47 -7.65 8.71 -3.09
C LEU A 47 -6.55 8.17 -2.20
N PHE A 48 -6.31 8.85 -1.08
CA PHE A 48 -5.27 8.48 -0.12
C PHE A 48 -5.82 8.56 1.30
N PHE A 49 -5.21 7.82 2.21
CA PHE A 49 -5.41 7.98 3.63
C PHE A 49 -4.07 7.96 4.35
N ASN A 50 -4.00 8.58 5.53
CA ASN A 50 -2.86 8.45 6.42
C ASN A 50 -3.34 8.47 7.87
N GLN A 51 -2.57 7.86 8.76
CA GLN A 51 -2.84 7.86 10.19
C GLN A 51 -1.76 8.64 10.92
N ARG A 52 -2.16 9.64 11.72
CA ARG A 52 -1.23 10.58 12.38
C ARG A 52 -0.25 11.19 11.35
N ASP A 53 1.05 11.05 11.60
CA ASP A 53 2.14 11.51 10.75
C ASP A 53 2.73 10.38 9.89
N GLY A 54 2.01 9.26 9.76
CA GLY A 54 2.41 8.15 8.91
C GLY A 54 2.37 8.48 7.41
N PRO A 55 2.90 7.58 6.57
CA PRO A 55 2.91 7.75 5.12
C PRO A 55 1.49 7.84 4.55
N PHE A 56 1.35 8.51 3.41
CA PHE A 56 0.10 8.42 2.65
C PHE A 56 -0.01 7.04 2.03
N MET A 57 -1.16 6.41 2.17
CA MET A 57 -1.49 5.13 1.56
C MET A 57 -2.55 5.36 0.48
N PRO A 58 -2.37 4.89 -0.76
CA PRO A 58 -3.45 4.94 -1.75
C PRO A 58 -4.61 4.08 -1.27
N THR A 59 -5.83 4.39 -1.70
CA THR A 59 -6.94 3.45 -1.53
C THR A 59 -6.77 2.27 -2.50
N LEU A 60 -7.33 1.10 -2.17
CA LEU A 60 -7.36 -0.03 -3.09
C LEU A 60 -8.00 0.35 -4.43
N LYS A 61 -9.05 1.19 -4.41
CA LYS A 61 -9.72 1.68 -5.63
C LYS A 61 -8.79 2.50 -6.52
N LEU A 62 -7.96 3.38 -5.95
CA LEU A 62 -6.95 4.11 -6.70
C LEU A 62 -5.87 3.15 -7.23
N LEU A 63 -5.37 2.29 -6.35
CA LEU A 63 -4.31 1.35 -6.67
C LEU A 63 -4.73 0.36 -7.79
N HIS A 64 -5.99 -0.07 -7.84
CA HIS A 64 -6.48 -0.93 -8.93
C HIS A 64 -6.51 -0.21 -10.29
N LYS A 65 -6.63 1.11 -10.31
CA LYS A 65 -6.54 1.90 -11.56
C LYS A 65 -5.10 2.11 -12.02
N VAL A 66 -4.17 2.26 -11.08
CA VAL A 66 -2.75 2.54 -11.34
C VAL A 66 -1.82 1.65 -10.49
N PRO A 67 -1.81 0.33 -10.71
CA PRO A 67 -1.17 -0.62 -9.80
C PRO A 67 0.34 -0.46 -9.66
N HIS A 68 1.01 0.08 -10.68
CA HIS A 68 2.46 0.26 -10.74
C HIS A 68 2.96 1.42 -9.86
N VAL A 69 2.09 2.28 -9.34
CA VAL A 69 2.52 3.44 -8.53
C VAL A 69 3.00 3.05 -7.13
N MET A 70 2.75 1.83 -6.69
CA MET A 70 3.13 1.33 -5.39
C MET A 70 3.93 0.03 -5.54
N LYS A 71 4.94 -0.15 -4.70
CA LYS A 71 5.73 -1.38 -4.64
C LYS A 71 4.84 -2.56 -4.28
N GLN A 72 5.06 -3.68 -4.95
CA GLN A 72 4.19 -4.85 -4.86
C GLN A 72 4.93 -6.05 -4.27
N VAL A 73 4.22 -6.81 -3.46
CA VAL A 73 4.62 -8.13 -2.97
C VAL A 73 3.48 -9.11 -3.20
N ARG A 74 3.78 -10.37 -3.50
CA ARG A 74 2.78 -11.41 -3.70
C ARG A 74 2.74 -12.32 -2.50
N ALA A 75 1.56 -12.49 -1.94
CA ALA A 75 1.29 -13.51 -0.94
C ALA A 75 0.69 -14.76 -1.60
N ASP A 76 0.99 -15.92 -1.03
CA ASP A 76 0.48 -17.20 -1.51
C ASP A 76 -1.04 -17.36 -1.35
N LYS A 77 -1.59 -18.37 -2.02
CA LYS A 77 -3.01 -18.75 -1.92
C LYS A 77 -3.49 -19.01 -0.49
N GLY A 78 -2.62 -19.52 0.39
CA GLY A 78 -2.97 -19.87 1.77
C GLY A 78 -3.21 -18.62 2.63
N ALA A 79 -2.49 -17.53 2.35
CA ALA A 79 -2.61 -16.27 3.08
C ALA A 79 -3.87 -15.47 2.71
N ILE A 80 -4.42 -15.64 1.49
CA ILE A 80 -5.55 -14.85 0.97
C ILE A 80 -6.74 -14.70 1.96
N PRO A 81 -7.35 -15.78 2.48
CA PRO A 81 -8.51 -15.64 3.36
C PRO A 81 -8.19 -14.89 4.66
N PHE A 82 -6.96 -15.01 5.17
CA PHE A 82 -6.53 -14.34 6.40
C PHE A 82 -6.28 -12.86 6.15
N VAL A 83 -5.62 -12.50 5.04
CA VAL A 83 -5.38 -11.10 4.66
C VAL A 83 -6.69 -10.37 4.41
N LEU A 84 -7.64 -11.00 3.73
CA LEU A 84 -8.99 -10.43 3.52
C LEU A 84 -9.78 -10.30 4.83
N SER A 85 -9.42 -11.05 5.87
CA SER A 85 -9.98 -10.92 7.22
C SER A 85 -9.25 -9.86 8.06
N GLY A 86 -8.28 -9.13 7.49
CA GLY A 86 -7.52 -8.09 8.16
C GLY A 86 -6.31 -8.59 8.97
N ALA A 87 -5.89 -9.84 8.78
CA ALA A 87 -4.71 -10.38 9.46
C ALA A 87 -3.42 -9.88 8.82
N ASN A 88 -2.38 -9.70 9.64
CA ASN A 88 -1.03 -9.39 9.18
C ASN A 88 -0.46 -10.51 8.30
N VAL A 89 0.42 -10.14 7.37
CA VAL A 89 1.10 -11.11 6.50
C VAL A 89 2.34 -11.63 7.23
N MET A 90 2.44 -12.95 7.34
CA MET A 90 3.57 -13.62 7.97
C MET A 90 4.67 -13.93 6.93
N CYS A 91 5.94 -13.97 7.34
CA CYS A 91 7.06 -14.24 6.43
C CYS A 91 6.87 -15.49 5.55
N PRO A 92 6.39 -16.65 6.07
CA PRO A 92 6.17 -17.84 5.25
C PRO A 92 5.19 -17.64 4.08
N GLY A 93 4.25 -16.69 4.21
CA GLY A 93 3.28 -16.39 3.15
C GLY A 93 3.87 -15.65 1.95
N LEU A 94 5.08 -15.09 2.09
CA LEU A 94 5.81 -14.36 1.04
C LEU A 94 7.02 -15.14 0.50
N THR A 95 7.50 -16.15 1.23
CA THR A 95 8.68 -16.97 0.85
C THR A 95 8.31 -18.34 0.29
N SER A 96 7.03 -18.71 0.34
CA SER A 96 6.52 -19.94 -0.27
C SER A 96 6.56 -19.86 -1.81
N ALA A 97 6.31 -20.98 -2.50
CA ALA A 97 6.37 -21.04 -3.96
C ALA A 97 5.37 -20.08 -4.67
N GLY A 98 4.27 -19.71 -4.00
CA GLY A 98 3.31 -18.73 -4.50
C GLY A 98 3.64 -17.29 -4.12
N GLY A 99 4.46 -17.11 -3.07
CA GLY A 99 4.94 -15.82 -2.59
C GLY A 99 6.00 -15.22 -3.50
N ASP A 100 6.08 -13.89 -3.54
CA ASP A 100 7.09 -13.19 -4.33
C ASP A 100 7.38 -11.81 -3.76
N MET A 101 8.64 -11.40 -3.83
CA MET A 101 9.10 -10.08 -3.42
C MET A 101 10.11 -9.65 -4.49
N PRO A 102 9.67 -8.99 -5.58
CA PRO A 102 10.51 -8.79 -6.76
C PRO A 102 11.64 -7.78 -6.52
N GLU A 103 11.44 -6.83 -5.61
CA GLU A 103 12.39 -5.76 -5.32
C GLU A 103 12.92 -5.86 -3.89
N PRO A 104 14.18 -5.45 -3.63
CA PRO A 104 14.70 -5.28 -2.28
C PRO A 104 14.05 -4.04 -1.65
N LEU A 105 13.32 -4.22 -0.55
CA LEU A 105 12.63 -3.15 0.16
C LEU A 105 13.03 -3.12 1.63
N GLU A 106 13.11 -1.92 2.18
CA GLU A 106 13.43 -1.67 3.58
C GLU A 106 12.20 -1.77 4.48
N ALA A 107 12.43 -2.00 5.77
CA ALA A 107 11.40 -1.93 6.79
C ALA A 107 10.77 -0.52 6.82
N GLY A 108 9.46 -0.45 7.09
CA GLY A 108 8.68 0.79 7.05
C GLY A 108 8.18 1.17 5.65
N THR A 109 8.56 0.44 4.60
CA THR A 109 8.10 0.72 3.23
C THR A 109 6.64 0.30 3.05
N PRO A 110 5.75 1.19 2.59
CA PRO A 110 4.40 0.84 2.19
C PRO A 110 4.38 -0.06 0.95
N VAL A 111 3.64 -1.17 1.02
CA VAL A 111 3.54 -2.15 -0.08
C VAL A 111 2.09 -2.55 -0.38
N ALA A 112 1.82 -2.80 -1.66
CA ALA A 112 0.62 -3.42 -2.15
C ALA A 112 0.76 -4.95 -2.06
N ILE A 113 -0.24 -5.60 -1.45
CA ILE A 113 -0.25 -7.05 -1.26
C ILE A 113 -1.10 -7.66 -2.38
N MET A 114 -0.42 -8.32 -3.32
CA MET A 114 -1.00 -9.07 -4.43
C MET A 114 -1.33 -10.49 -3.99
N ALA A 115 -2.41 -11.05 -4.52
CA ALA A 115 -2.77 -12.44 -4.29
C ALA A 115 -2.32 -13.31 -5.47
N GLU A 116 -1.76 -14.48 -5.17
CA GLU A 116 -1.41 -15.48 -6.19
C GLU A 116 -2.64 -15.83 -7.07
N GLY A 117 -2.52 -15.58 -8.37
CA GLY A 117 -3.59 -15.84 -9.35
C GLY A 117 -4.69 -14.77 -9.41
N LYS A 118 -4.44 -13.56 -8.87
CA LYS A 118 -5.34 -12.40 -8.98
C LYS A 118 -4.61 -11.21 -9.59
N GLU A 119 -5.34 -10.39 -10.33
CA GLU A 119 -4.82 -9.20 -11.00
C GLU A 119 -4.74 -7.98 -10.07
N HIS A 120 -5.64 -7.91 -9.08
CA HIS A 120 -5.77 -6.77 -8.20
C HIS A 120 -5.14 -7.02 -6.82
N ALA A 121 -4.59 -5.96 -6.23
CA ALA A 121 -4.14 -5.97 -4.84
C ALA A 121 -5.31 -6.31 -3.91
N MET A 122 -5.10 -7.23 -2.98
CA MET A 122 -6.10 -7.58 -1.98
C MET A 122 -6.02 -6.69 -0.73
N ALA A 123 -4.85 -6.11 -0.48
CA ALA A 123 -4.59 -5.29 0.70
C ALA A 123 -3.40 -4.35 0.48
N ILE A 124 -3.24 -3.42 1.42
CA ILE A 124 -2.09 -2.52 1.53
C ILE A 124 -1.55 -2.67 2.94
N GLY A 125 -0.23 -2.61 3.09
CA GLY A 125 0.43 -2.78 4.37
C GLY A 125 1.78 -2.10 4.43
N ILE A 126 2.41 -2.16 5.60
CA ILE A 126 3.76 -1.65 5.84
C ILE A 126 4.67 -2.81 6.17
N LEU A 127 5.85 -2.88 5.55
CA LEU A 127 6.85 -3.88 5.87
C LEU A 127 7.36 -3.70 7.31
N SER A 128 7.25 -4.73 8.15
CA SER A 128 7.80 -4.71 9.52
C SER A 128 9.30 -5.06 9.55
N MET A 129 9.83 -5.66 8.49
CA MET A 129 11.26 -5.97 8.30
C MET A 129 11.61 -5.90 6.80
N SER A 130 12.89 -5.82 6.45
CA SER A 130 13.31 -5.77 5.04
C SER A 130 13.01 -7.07 4.30
N THR A 131 12.85 -7.01 2.97
CA THR A 131 12.57 -8.21 2.15
C THR A 131 13.67 -9.26 2.25
N ASP A 132 14.92 -8.83 2.46
CA ASP A 132 16.06 -9.73 2.66
C ASP A 132 15.95 -10.45 4.01
N ASP A 133 15.55 -9.73 5.07
CA ASP A 133 15.27 -10.33 6.37
C ASP A 133 14.09 -11.31 6.31
N ILE A 134 13.04 -10.99 5.54
CA ILE A 134 11.89 -11.89 5.35
C ILE A 134 12.37 -13.21 4.73
N ARG A 135 13.19 -13.15 3.67
CA ARG A 135 13.75 -14.33 3.00
C ARG A 135 14.66 -15.14 3.91
N ASN A 136 15.54 -14.48 4.66
CA ASN A 136 16.54 -15.13 5.49
C ASN A 136 15.99 -15.71 6.80
N LYS A 137 15.13 -14.96 7.50
CA LYS A 137 14.58 -15.38 8.80
C LYS A 137 13.39 -16.30 8.66
N ASN A 138 12.56 -16.08 7.62
CA ASN A 138 11.33 -16.80 7.33
C ASN A 138 10.40 -17.01 8.56
N LYS A 139 10.40 -16.06 9.50
CA LYS A 139 9.63 -16.15 10.74
C LYS A 139 9.23 -14.76 11.22
N GLY A 140 8.00 -14.64 11.71
CA GLY A 140 7.44 -13.40 12.25
C GLY A 140 6.48 -12.70 11.28
N VAL A 141 6.05 -11.51 11.68
CA VAL A 141 5.19 -10.64 10.88
C VAL A 141 6.06 -9.95 9.84
N ALA A 142 5.75 -10.16 8.56
CA ALA A 142 6.43 -9.50 7.45
C ALA A 142 5.79 -8.15 7.12
N ILE A 143 4.45 -8.09 7.11
CA ILE A 143 3.68 -6.91 6.73
C ILE A 143 2.56 -6.69 7.74
N GLU A 144 2.52 -5.48 8.29
CA GLU A 144 1.41 -4.99 9.11
C GLU A 144 0.32 -4.39 8.23
N MET A 145 -0.92 -4.80 8.48
CA MET A 145 -2.09 -4.28 7.78
C MET A 145 -2.45 -2.87 8.28
N VAL A 146 -2.89 -2.01 7.36
CA VAL A 146 -3.35 -0.64 7.63
C VAL A 146 -4.83 -0.44 7.38
#